data_AF-A0A2D6LV02-F1
#
_entry.id   AF-A0A2D6LV02-F1
#
_cell.length_a   1.000
_cell.length_b   1.000
_cell.length_c   1.000
_cell.angle_alpha   90.00
_cell.angle_beta   90.00
_cell.angle_gamma   90.00
#
_symmetry.space_group_name_H-M   'P 1'
#
loop_
_entity.id
_entity.type
_entity.pdbx_description
1 polymer ?
#
loop_
_entity_poly.entity_id
_entity_poly.type
_entity_poly.pdbx_seq_one_letter_code
_entity_poly.pdbx_strand_id
1 'polypeptide(L)'
;MLLKRGLLILILILLISTVSALEVRLSEPENNTTITTNSIQFQCKSFQTGSEILTNLTLYIFPENAPTWHSSTKTATDDTLIEFQANIPINGIYSWNCLAKNSNNEEFFASTNRTFTLGVNTNTNPTIQTIPDQIKDSLDSWSIDFTQYESDQEDSGPDLDWSVSDFDTNILNIEVTDSDGDTITFTPITYGTTTANFTLTDSGNLKDSQIITITLNNNTQSNNSNNPPTILTIPDQNMTGLDSWKVDLTEYEEDDEDSSQNLKWSVSGIDTSLHDVEVTDEEDDEITFTPKDYGSDTITLTLTDSDGDTASQSIKVTINEESNEIEESFDDEEPETKLIDSFTPTNKNIKITIDEMLTFSITTFEKTNIKWILNGDQQGTNDLFFLNTNNLDNQKEYQLTANVKRGSTEEEIIWTITKELTNIEIPEEELEETKEDSTNQITGFAVSDTISKITDSKTTIIILIILAIIIIILIILYFLNKKGILKNIKFKKKPSVYKDIKLPKDQKTLKDLTIKPEPIKEEFDVTKFVKKQPKKPIMSNLLEIKAFIRKRQSWGETEEMIKQKLSKNYSQEDIDKAYEELKKQPLFRI
;
A
#
# COMPACT_ATOMS: atom_id res chain seq x y z
N MET A 1 -2.67 -18.31 83.20
CA MET A 1 -2.60 -19.40 82.20
C MET A 1 -3.53 -19.20 80.99
N LEU A 2 -4.54 -18.32 81.05
CA LEU A 2 -5.46 -18.03 79.93
C LEU A 2 -4.91 -17.07 78.85
N LEU A 3 -3.95 -16.19 79.19
CA LEU A 3 -3.39 -15.23 78.22
C LEU A 3 -2.40 -15.84 77.20
N LYS A 4 -1.77 -16.99 77.52
CA LYS A 4 -0.82 -17.67 76.62
C LYS A 4 -1.49 -18.53 75.54
N ARG A 5 -2.78 -18.89 75.71
CA ARG A 5 -3.54 -19.64 74.68
C ARG A 5 -4.20 -18.73 73.65
N GLY A 6 -4.55 -17.50 74.01
CA GLY A 6 -5.09 -16.50 73.07
C GLY A 6 -4.06 -16.01 72.05
N LEU A 7 -2.81 -15.79 72.47
CA LEU A 7 -1.74 -15.32 71.58
C LEU A 7 -1.23 -16.41 70.62
N LEU A 8 -1.24 -17.67 71.04
CA LEU A 8 -0.86 -18.79 70.17
C LEU A 8 -1.94 -19.09 69.11
N ILE A 9 -3.23 -18.86 69.43
CA ILE A 9 -4.33 -19.00 68.47
C ILE A 9 -4.35 -17.81 67.50
N LEU A 10 -3.98 -16.60 67.93
CA LEU A 10 -3.87 -15.45 67.03
C LEU A 10 -2.68 -15.58 66.05
N ILE A 11 -1.55 -16.16 66.49
CA ILE A 11 -0.39 -16.44 65.62
C ILE A 11 -0.63 -17.66 64.72
N LEU A 12 -1.41 -18.66 65.15
CA LEU A 12 -1.81 -19.79 64.29
C LEU A 12 -2.88 -19.41 63.26
N ILE A 13 -3.75 -18.43 63.56
CA ILE A 13 -4.72 -17.87 62.59
C ILE A 13 -4.05 -16.90 61.61
N LEU A 14 -2.90 -16.30 61.95
CA LEU A 14 -2.11 -15.47 61.04
C LEU A 14 -1.15 -16.25 60.12
N LEU A 15 -1.07 -17.58 60.24
CA LEU A 15 -0.13 -18.42 59.47
C LEU A 15 -0.76 -19.29 58.39
N ILE A 16 -2.08 -19.23 58.16
CA ILE A 16 -2.74 -19.90 57.02
C ILE A 16 -3.92 -19.05 56.53
N SER A 17 -3.64 -17.83 56.08
CA SER A 17 -4.36 -17.32 54.92
C SER A 17 -3.39 -17.41 53.76
N THR A 18 -3.26 -18.61 53.18
CA THR A 18 -2.72 -18.72 51.82
C THR A 18 -3.71 -17.96 50.96
N VAL A 19 -3.42 -16.67 50.71
CA VAL A 19 -4.20 -15.87 49.78
C VAL A 19 -4.07 -16.60 48.45
N SER A 20 -5.18 -17.18 48.01
CA SER A 20 -5.26 -17.78 46.68
C SER A 20 -4.94 -16.68 45.67
N ALA A 21 -3.85 -16.84 44.96
CA ALA A 21 -3.41 -15.91 43.93
C ALA A 21 -3.39 -16.65 42.60
N LEU A 22 -4.18 -16.14 41.65
CA LEU A 22 -4.15 -16.52 40.25
C LEU A 22 -3.38 -15.45 39.46
N GLU A 23 -2.31 -15.84 38.80
CA GLU A 23 -1.49 -15.00 37.94
C GLU A 23 -1.57 -15.50 36.50
N VAL A 24 -1.62 -14.58 35.53
CA VAL A 24 -1.51 -14.91 34.10
C VAL A 24 -0.31 -14.17 33.51
N ARG A 25 0.51 -14.90 32.75
CA ARG A 25 1.70 -14.38 32.08
C ARG A 25 1.56 -14.57 30.57
N LEU A 26 1.79 -13.49 29.85
CA LEU A 26 1.79 -13.45 28.39
C LEU A 26 3.22 -13.74 27.89
N SER A 27 3.35 -14.60 26.88
CA SER A 27 4.66 -15.04 26.35
C SER A 27 4.88 -14.52 24.93
N GLU A 28 4.01 -14.86 23.99
CA GLU A 28 4.10 -14.46 22.57
C GLU A 28 2.72 -14.04 22.06
N PRO A 29 2.61 -13.07 21.13
CA PRO A 29 3.68 -12.20 20.65
C PRO A 29 4.24 -11.25 21.73
N GLU A 30 5.45 -10.76 21.55
CA GLU A 30 6.03 -9.76 22.46
C GLU A 30 5.25 -8.43 22.44
N ASN A 31 5.39 -7.63 23.51
CA ASN A 31 4.71 -6.34 23.55
C ASN A 31 5.32 -5.40 22.50
N ASN A 32 4.47 -4.66 21.78
CA ASN A 32 4.85 -3.70 20.75
C ASN A 32 5.64 -4.33 19.59
N THR A 33 5.26 -5.54 19.17
CA THR A 33 5.87 -6.21 18.02
C THR A 33 5.11 -5.92 16.72
N THR A 34 5.79 -5.97 15.58
CA THR A 34 5.18 -5.88 14.25
C THR A 34 5.08 -7.27 13.66
N ILE A 35 3.91 -7.63 13.15
CA ILE A 35 3.61 -8.93 12.55
C ILE A 35 3.14 -8.68 11.12
N THR A 36 3.69 -9.43 10.18
CA THR A 36 3.42 -9.29 8.73
C THR A 36 2.54 -10.41 8.19
N THR A 37 2.10 -11.34 9.03
CA THR A 37 1.22 -12.45 8.66
C THR A 37 -0.09 -12.40 9.43
N ASN A 38 -1.19 -12.75 8.76
CA ASN A 38 -2.52 -12.75 9.38
C ASN A 38 -2.74 -13.92 10.36
N SER A 39 -1.99 -15.01 10.23
CA SER A 39 -2.05 -16.18 11.12
C SER A 39 -1.07 -16.04 12.27
N ILE A 40 -1.56 -15.59 13.42
CA ILE A 40 -0.74 -15.25 14.58
C ILE A 40 -0.86 -16.31 15.66
N GLN A 41 0.28 -16.74 16.19
CA GLN A 41 0.36 -17.61 17.36
C GLN A 41 0.48 -16.77 18.64
N PHE A 42 -0.41 -17.05 19.59
CA PHE A 42 -0.43 -16.45 20.91
C PHE A 42 -0.10 -17.50 21.95
N GLN A 43 0.74 -17.16 22.91
CA GLN A 43 1.13 -18.04 23.99
C GLN A 43 0.99 -17.34 25.33
N CYS A 44 0.34 -18.02 26.27
CA CYS A 44 0.23 -17.55 27.64
C CYS A 44 0.14 -18.72 28.61
N LYS A 45 0.52 -18.46 29.86
CA LYS A 45 0.47 -19.43 30.95
C LYS A 45 -0.13 -18.79 32.18
N SER A 46 -0.61 -19.60 33.10
CA SER A 46 -1.13 -19.11 34.38
C SER A 46 -0.68 -19.95 35.54
N PHE A 47 -0.60 -19.31 36.71
CA PHE A 47 -0.14 -19.90 37.95
C PHE A 47 -1.18 -19.69 39.05
N GLN A 48 -1.63 -20.76 39.69
CA GLN A 48 -2.63 -20.74 40.76
C GLN A 48 -2.00 -21.24 42.07
N THR A 49 -2.03 -20.39 43.10
CA THR A 49 -1.67 -20.80 44.47
C THR A 49 -2.93 -21.04 45.30
N GLY A 50 -2.87 -21.95 46.27
CA GLY A 50 -4.00 -22.26 47.15
C GLY A 50 -4.62 -23.63 46.88
N SER A 51 -5.90 -23.80 47.24
CA SER A 51 -6.63 -25.06 47.08
C SER A 51 -7.43 -25.15 45.78
N GLU A 52 -7.54 -24.04 45.05
CA GLU A 52 -8.24 -23.94 43.79
C GLU A 52 -7.42 -24.56 42.67
N ILE A 53 -8.11 -25.10 41.67
CA ILE A 53 -7.49 -25.72 40.50
C ILE A 53 -7.80 -24.84 39.29
N LEU A 54 -6.77 -24.49 38.53
CA LEU A 54 -6.94 -23.86 37.23
C LEU A 54 -7.74 -24.79 36.31
N THR A 55 -8.78 -24.26 35.67
CA THR A 55 -9.63 -25.06 34.77
C THR A 55 -9.38 -24.73 33.33
N ASN A 56 -9.26 -23.44 33.01
CA ASN A 56 -9.17 -23.02 31.63
C ASN A 56 -8.50 -21.66 31.41
N LEU A 57 -8.11 -21.45 30.15
CA LEU A 57 -7.56 -20.21 29.61
C LEU A 57 -8.32 -19.82 28.34
N THR A 58 -8.53 -18.53 28.13
CA THR A 58 -9.16 -17.97 26.92
C THR A 58 -8.35 -16.78 26.43
N LEU A 59 -8.00 -16.76 25.14
CA LEU A 59 -7.33 -15.62 24.50
C LEU A 59 -8.37 -14.54 24.18
N TYR A 60 -8.00 -13.28 24.42
CA TYR A 60 -8.75 -12.09 24.03
C TYR A 60 -7.87 -11.19 23.16
N ILE A 61 -8.44 -10.69 22.06
CA ILE A 61 -7.83 -9.74 21.14
C ILE A 61 -8.75 -8.52 21.05
N PHE A 62 -8.19 -7.34 21.25
CA PHE A 62 -8.87 -6.06 21.31
C PHE A 62 -8.38 -5.19 20.14
N PRO A 63 -9.10 -5.17 19.01
CA PRO A 63 -8.84 -4.21 17.93
C PRO A 63 -9.20 -2.80 18.41
N GLU A 64 -8.48 -1.77 17.95
CA GLU A 64 -8.76 -0.38 18.33
C GLU A 64 -10.15 0.09 17.87
N ASN A 65 -10.60 -0.38 16.69
CA ASN A 65 -11.82 0.08 16.02
C ASN A 65 -12.84 -1.05 15.74
N ALA A 66 -12.75 -2.20 16.42
CA ALA A 66 -13.66 -3.31 16.20
C ALA A 66 -13.99 -4.07 17.50
N PRO A 67 -15.08 -4.86 17.54
CA PRO A 67 -15.44 -5.64 18.71
C PRO A 67 -14.31 -6.58 19.15
N THR A 68 -14.14 -6.72 20.46
CA THR A 68 -13.21 -7.69 21.05
C THR A 68 -13.52 -9.09 20.54
N TRP A 69 -12.50 -9.76 20.02
CA TRP A 69 -12.56 -11.18 19.68
C TRP A 69 -12.00 -12.01 20.83
N HIS A 70 -12.53 -13.21 21.03
CA HIS A 70 -11.95 -14.18 21.95
C HIS A 70 -11.95 -15.58 21.35
N SER A 71 -10.98 -16.39 21.74
CA SER A 71 -10.90 -17.77 21.29
C SER A 71 -11.98 -18.65 21.95
N SER A 72 -12.10 -19.88 21.46
CA SER A 72 -12.63 -20.96 22.30
C SER A 72 -11.71 -21.17 23.49
N THR A 73 -12.31 -21.45 24.64
CA THR A 73 -11.61 -21.73 25.89
C THR A 73 -10.84 -23.05 25.80
N LYS A 74 -9.58 -23.08 26.24
CA LYS A 74 -8.74 -24.29 26.33
C LYS A 74 -8.59 -24.72 27.78
N THR A 75 -8.57 -26.03 28.05
CA THR A 75 -8.24 -26.56 29.38
C THR A 75 -6.82 -26.20 29.74
N ALA A 76 -6.61 -25.73 30.96
CA ALA A 76 -5.29 -25.28 31.41
C ALA A 76 -4.93 -25.94 32.73
N THR A 77 -3.66 -26.30 32.86
CA THR A 77 -3.03 -26.80 34.08
C THR A 77 -2.00 -25.81 34.59
N ASP A 78 -1.71 -25.89 35.88
CA ASP A 78 -0.83 -24.94 36.55
C ASP A 78 0.56 -24.88 35.88
N ASP A 79 1.08 -23.66 35.67
CA ASP A 79 2.35 -23.32 35.01
C ASP A 79 2.56 -23.97 33.62
N THR A 80 1.48 -24.33 32.92
CA THR A 80 1.55 -24.90 31.57
C THR A 80 1.37 -23.82 30.51
N LEU A 81 2.23 -23.81 29.50
CA LEU A 81 2.14 -22.91 28.36
C LEU A 81 1.02 -23.38 27.41
N ILE A 82 0.08 -22.49 27.10
CA ILE A 82 -1.04 -22.77 26.20
C ILE A 82 -0.88 -21.90 24.95
N GLU A 83 -0.93 -22.55 23.80
CA GLU A 83 -0.86 -21.90 22.49
C GLU A 83 -2.26 -21.70 21.91
N PHE A 84 -2.49 -20.55 21.29
CA PHE A 84 -3.69 -20.21 20.53
C PHE A 84 -3.26 -19.73 19.16
N GLN A 85 -4.06 -20.04 18.15
CA GLN A 85 -3.85 -19.52 16.81
C GLN A 85 -5.08 -18.71 16.41
N ALA A 86 -4.86 -17.47 15.98
CA ALA A 86 -5.91 -16.58 15.50
C ALA A 86 -5.54 -16.04 14.12
N ASN A 87 -6.53 -15.99 13.23
CA ASN A 87 -6.38 -15.37 11.92
C ASN A 87 -7.01 -13.97 11.96
N ILE A 88 -6.19 -12.93 11.79
CA ILE A 88 -6.59 -11.54 11.92
C ILE A 88 -6.53 -10.88 10.54
N PRO A 89 -7.68 -10.50 9.95
CA PRO A 89 -7.75 -10.16 8.53
C PRO A 89 -7.45 -8.69 8.19
N ILE A 90 -7.31 -7.81 9.19
CA ILE A 90 -7.29 -6.36 8.98
C ILE A 90 -6.01 -5.76 9.56
N ASN A 91 -5.32 -4.91 8.80
CA ASN A 91 -4.18 -4.16 9.31
C ASN A 91 -4.57 -3.22 10.44
N GLY A 92 -3.66 -3.04 11.39
CA GLY A 92 -3.85 -2.09 12.47
C GLY A 92 -3.15 -2.48 13.75
N ILE A 93 -3.43 -1.71 14.80
CA ILE A 93 -2.87 -1.92 16.13
C ILE A 93 -3.87 -2.73 16.95
N TYR A 94 -3.37 -3.79 17.57
CA TYR A 94 -4.16 -4.70 18.38
C TYR A 94 -3.56 -4.78 19.78
N SER A 95 -4.43 -4.83 20.78
CA SER A 95 -4.06 -5.30 22.12
C SER A 95 -4.50 -6.74 22.31
N TRP A 96 -3.83 -7.51 23.15
CA TRP A 96 -4.23 -8.87 23.49
C TRP A 96 -3.92 -9.22 24.95
N ASN A 97 -4.68 -10.18 25.49
CA ASN A 97 -4.54 -10.67 26.85
C ASN A 97 -5.10 -12.11 26.95
N CYS A 98 -4.82 -12.82 28.04
CA CYS A 98 -5.40 -14.11 28.36
C CYS A 98 -6.19 -14.05 29.66
N LEU A 99 -7.37 -14.65 29.66
CA LEU A 99 -8.23 -14.80 30.84
C LEU A 99 -8.10 -16.23 31.37
N ALA A 100 -7.62 -16.37 32.61
CA ALA A 100 -7.61 -17.63 33.33
C ALA A 100 -8.86 -17.78 34.20
N LYS A 101 -9.37 -19.02 34.33
CA LYS A 101 -10.49 -19.34 35.21
C LYS A 101 -10.21 -20.55 36.08
N ASN A 102 -10.50 -20.45 37.36
CA ASN A 102 -10.33 -21.55 38.31
C ASN A 102 -11.62 -22.34 38.59
N SER A 103 -11.52 -23.37 39.43
CA SER A 103 -12.61 -24.26 39.81
C SER A 103 -13.76 -23.58 40.55
N ASN A 104 -13.54 -22.38 41.10
CA ASN A 104 -14.56 -21.55 41.75
C ASN A 104 -15.23 -20.57 40.77
N ASN A 105 -14.91 -20.65 39.48
CA ASN A 105 -15.31 -19.71 38.44
C ASN A 105 -14.78 -18.28 38.63
N GLU A 106 -13.68 -18.11 39.37
CA GLU A 106 -13.01 -16.82 39.45
C GLU A 106 -12.17 -16.60 38.20
N GLU A 107 -12.17 -15.37 37.69
CA GLU A 107 -11.62 -15.01 36.38
C GLU A 107 -10.56 -13.91 36.55
N PHE A 108 -9.38 -14.11 35.97
CA PHE A 108 -8.24 -13.20 36.10
C PHE A 108 -7.53 -13.02 34.75
N PHE A 109 -7.36 -11.77 34.33
CA PHE A 109 -6.51 -11.40 33.20
C PHE A 109 -5.05 -11.28 33.63
N ALA A 110 -4.13 -11.26 32.66
CA ALA A 110 -2.79 -10.75 32.93
C ALA A 110 -2.88 -9.28 33.35
N SER A 111 -1.96 -8.84 34.20
CA SER A 111 -1.96 -7.50 34.80
C SER A 111 -1.88 -6.36 33.77
N THR A 112 -1.36 -6.65 32.58
CA THR A 112 -1.23 -5.71 31.48
C THR A 112 -1.59 -6.39 30.16
N ASN A 113 -2.18 -5.62 29.25
CA ASN A 113 -2.33 -6.04 27.86
C ASN A 113 -0.97 -5.92 27.16
N ARG A 114 -0.73 -6.78 26.18
CA ARG A 114 0.34 -6.60 25.21
C ARG A 114 -0.23 -6.06 23.91
N THR A 115 0.58 -5.32 23.17
CA THR A 115 0.22 -4.74 21.88
C THR A 115 1.00 -5.38 20.74
N PHE A 116 0.44 -5.41 19.54
CA PHE A 116 1.16 -5.69 18.29
C PHE A 116 0.54 -4.88 17.15
N THR A 117 1.36 -4.56 16.15
CA THR A 117 0.92 -3.96 14.90
C THR A 117 0.87 -5.05 13.84
N LEU A 118 -0.30 -5.24 13.23
CA LEU A 118 -0.45 -6.08 12.06
C LEU A 118 -0.35 -5.21 10.82
N GLY A 119 0.72 -5.41 10.06
CA GLY A 119 0.93 -4.82 8.75
C GLY A 119 1.07 -5.95 7.75
N VAL A 120 -0.04 -6.61 7.40
CA VAL A 120 -0.08 -7.45 6.20
C VAL A 120 0.01 -6.50 5.02
N ASN A 121 1.17 -6.41 4.38
CA ASN A 121 1.22 -5.83 3.04
C ASN A 121 0.34 -6.76 2.18
N THR A 122 -0.79 -6.24 1.71
CA THR A 122 -1.55 -6.96 0.70
C THR A 122 -0.74 -6.83 -0.57
N ASN A 123 -0.13 -7.94 -0.99
CA ASN A 123 0.58 -8.01 -2.26
C ASN A 123 -0.27 -7.39 -3.38
N THR A 124 0.27 -6.37 -4.04
CA THR A 124 -0.35 -5.71 -5.18
C THR A 124 0.16 -6.30 -6.48
N ASN A 125 -0.45 -5.96 -7.62
CA ASN A 125 0.10 -6.45 -8.89
C ASN A 125 1.38 -5.66 -9.20
N PRO A 126 2.38 -6.30 -9.83
CA PRO A 126 3.49 -5.57 -10.41
C PRO A 126 3.00 -4.67 -11.54
N THR A 127 3.81 -3.70 -11.94
CA THR A 127 3.51 -2.75 -13.00
C THR A 127 4.63 -2.75 -14.03
N ILE A 128 4.27 -2.97 -15.29
CA ILE A 128 5.17 -2.85 -16.43
C ILE A 128 5.09 -1.43 -17.01
N GLN A 129 6.20 -0.70 -17.01
CA GLN A 129 6.29 0.56 -17.74
C GLN A 129 6.21 0.32 -19.26
N THR A 130 5.99 1.36 -20.06
CA THR A 130 5.86 1.19 -21.51
C THR A 130 7.20 0.77 -22.12
N ILE A 131 7.23 -0.43 -22.72
CA ILE A 131 8.36 -0.95 -23.48
C ILE A 131 8.08 -0.63 -24.96
N PRO A 132 9.03 0.00 -25.68
CA PRO A 132 8.81 0.38 -27.07
C PRO A 132 8.76 -0.84 -28.01
N ASP A 133 8.00 -0.70 -29.10
CA ASP A 133 8.05 -1.63 -30.24
C ASP A 133 9.47 -1.68 -30.83
N GLN A 134 9.87 -2.85 -31.31
CA GLN A 134 11.21 -3.11 -31.83
C GLN A 134 11.18 -3.17 -33.36
N ILE A 135 12.08 -2.43 -34.01
CA ILE A 135 12.27 -2.46 -35.46
C ILE A 135 13.75 -2.71 -35.73
N LYS A 136 14.06 -3.69 -36.57
CA LYS A 136 15.43 -4.05 -36.96
C LYS A 136 15.45 -4.42 -38.44
N ASP A 137 16.54 -4.06 -39.10
CA ASP A 137 16.71 -4.24 -40.55
C ASP A 137 17.76 -5.32 -40.87
N SER A 138 18.28 -6.00 -39.84
CA SER A 138 19.16 -7.15 -39.94
C SER A 138 18.58 -8.37 -39.20
N LEU A 139 19.23 -9.52 -39.38
CA LEU A 139 18.92 -10.77 -38.67
C LEU A 139 19.96 -11.08 -37.57
N ASP A 140 20.67 -10.06 -37.11
CA ASP A 140 21.62 -10.21 -36.00
C ASP A 140 20.88 -10.32 -34.67
N SER A 141 21.41 -11.13 -33.76
CA SER A 141 20.86 -11.23 -32.41
C SER A 141 21.13 -9.95 -31.62
N TRP A 142 20.18 -9.55 -30.78
CA TRP A 142 20.34 -8.45 -29.82
C TRP A 142 19.70 -8.79 -28.49
N SER A 143 20.02 -8.03 -27.46
CA SER A 143 19.43 -8.18 -26.13
C SER A 143 18.98 -6.83 -25.57
N ILE A 144 17.98 -6.84 -24.70
CA ILE A 144 17.48 -5.65 -24.01
C ILE A 144 17.37 -6.00 -22.52
N ASP A 145 17.87 -5.10 -21.66
CA ASP A 145 17.67 -5.17 -20.22
C ASP A 145 16.32 -4.55 -19.84
N PHE A 146 15.46 -5.37 -19.23
CA PHE A 146 14.11 -4.99 -18.83
C PHE A 146 14.00 -4.44 -17.41
N THR A 147 15.09 -4.37 -16.64
CA THR A 147 15.11 -3.87 -15.25
C THR A 147 14.44 -2.49 -15.11
N GLN A 148 14.62 -1.61 -16.09
CA GLN A 148 14.05 -0.26 -16.07
C GLN A 148 12.54 -0.21 -16.30
N TYR A 149 11.94 -1.30 -16.80
CA TYR A 149 10.52 -1.36 -17.14
C TYR A 149 9.68 -2.06 -16.07
N GLU A 150 10.28 -2.52 -14.98
CA GLU A 150 9.57 -3.16 -13.88
C GLU A 150 9.44 -2.27 -12.65
N SER A 151 8.33 -2.44 -11.92
CA SER A 151 8.11 -1.84 -10.62
C SER A 151 7.03 -2.61 -9.86
N ASP A 152 7.22 -2.77 -8.56
CA ASP A 152 6.21 -3.26 -7.64
C ASP A 152 6.36 -2.53 -6.30
N GLN A 153 5.29 -2.47 -5.50
CA GLN A 153 5.33 -1.79 -4.20
C GLN A 153 5.98 -2.65 -3.12
N GLU A 154 5.88 -3.98 -3.25
CA GLU A 154 6.30 -4.97 -2.27
C GLU A 154 7.51 -5.80 -2.71
N ASP A 155 7.69 -6.03 -4.01
CA ASP A 155 8.73 -6.87 -4.60
C ASP A 155 9.76 -6.06 -5.43
N SER A 156 10.98 -6.57 -5.56
CA SER A 156 12.05 -5.94 -6.35
C SER A 156 13.13 -6.93 -6.77
N GLY A 157 13.76 -6.69 -7.92
CA GLY A 157 14.89 -7.51 -8.40
C GLY A 157 14.45 -8.96 -8.61
N PRO A 158 15.13 -9.96 -8.01
CA PRO A 158 14.85 -11.38 -8.28
C PRO A 158 13.48 -11.87 -7.79
N ASP A 159 12.70 -11.03 -7.09
CA ASP A 159 11.32 -11.32 -6.72
C ASP A 159 10.31 -10.89 -7.80
N LEU A 160 10.79 -10.32 -8.92
CA LEU A 160 10.04 -9.97 -10.12
C LEU A 160 10.54 -10.82 -11.29
N ASP A 161 9.69 -11.74 -11.75
CA ASP A 161 10.06 -12.71 -12.79
C ASP A 161 9.46 -12.34 -14.15
N TRP A 162 10.31 -12.24 -15.19
CA TRP A 162 9.87 -12.02 -16.57
C TRP A 162 9.54 -13.33 -17.30
N SER A 163 8.52 -13.29 -18.15
CA SER A 163 8.21 -14.37 -19.08
C SER A 163 7.65 -13.83 -20.38
N VAL A 164 7.82 -14.59 -21.47
CA VAL A 164 7.37 -14.20 -22.81
C VAL A 164 6.52 -15.30 -23.44
N SER A 165 5.49 -14.87 -24.18
CA SER A 165 4.56 -15.76 -24.87
C SER A 165 4.01 -15.14 -26.15
N ASP A 166 3.22 -15.91 -26.90
CA ASP A 166 2.41 -15.44 -28.03
C ASP A 166 3.18 -14.77 -29.19
N PHE A 167 4.41 -15.20 -29.45
CA PHE A 167 5.22 -14.80 -30.61
C PHE A 167 5.40 -15.90 -31.67
N ASP A 168 5.69 -15.52 -32.91
CA ASP A 168 5.93 -16.44 -34.02
C ASP A 168 7.39 -16.93 -34.03
N THR A 169 7.58 -18.17 -33.57
CA THR A 169 8.88 -18.84 -33.52
C THR A 169 9.49 -19.13 -34.89
N ASN A 170 8.78 -18.88 -36.00
CA ASN A 170 9.37 -18.95 -37.35
C ASN A 170 10.06 -17.63 -37.74
N ILE A 171 9.72 -16.52 -37.07
CA ILE A 171 10.26 -15.18 -37.32
C ILE A 171 11.45 -14.91 -36.41
N LEU A 172 11.30 -15.13 -35.11
CA LEU A 172 12.40 -15.00 -34.15
C LEU A 172 12.22 -15.91 -32.92
N ASN A 173 13.32 -16.22 -32.25
CA ASN A 173 13.34 -16.84 -30.94
C ASN A 173 13.56 -15.76 -29.86
N ILE A 174 12.85 -15.84 -28.74
CA ILE A 174 13.00 -14.95 -27.60
C ILE A 174 13.36 -15.80 -26.38
N GLU A 175 14.48 -15.48 -25.74
CA GLU A 175 14.92 -16.11 -24.51
C GLU A 175 14.94 -15.08 -23.38
N VAL A 176 14.25 -15.39 -22.29
CA VAL A 176 14.29 -14.62 -21.05
C VAL A 176 15.30 -15.28 -20.14
N THR A 177 16.36 -14.55 -19.78
CA THR A 177 17.31 -15.01 -18.76
C THR A 177 16.99 -14.30 -17.47
N ASP A 178 16.63 -15.06 -16.45
CA ASP A 178 16.19 -14.49 -15.19
C ASP A 178 16.81 -15.17 -13.96
N SER A 179 17.51 -14.35 -13.19
CA SER A 179 17.54 -14.39 -11.73
C SER A 179 18.08 -13.08 -11.15
N ASP A 180 17.84 -11.93 -11.83
CA ASP A 180 18.35 -10.54 -11.62
C ASP A 180 19.23 -9.91 -12.73
N GLY A 181 19.14 -10.39 -13.98
CA GLY A 181 19.72 -9.71 -15.14
C GLY A 181 18.70 -9.16 -16.13
N ASP A 182 17.40 -9.47 -15.94
CA ASP A 182 16.22 -9.07 -16.72
C ASP A 182 16.45 -8.95 -18.24
N THR A 183 17.35 -9.78 -18.76
CA THR A 183 17.88 -9.62 -20.11
C THR A 183 17.07 -10.50 -21.04
N ILE A 184 16.38 -9.84 -21.96
CA ILE A 184 15.63 -10.49 -23.03
C ILE A 184 16.53 -10.57 -24.25
N THR A 185 16.82 -11.79 -24.71
CA THR A 185 17.63 -12.02 -25.91
C THR A 185 16.75 -12.39 -27.08
N PHE A 186 16.87 -11.65 -28.16
CA PHE A 186 16.16 -11.85 -29.41
C PHE A 186 17.12 -12.46 -30.43
N THR A 187 16.72 -13.58 -31.03
CA THR A 187 17.48 -14.25 -32.08
C THR A 187 16.61 -14.38 -33.33
N PRO A 188 16.78 -13.45 -34.30
CA PRO A 188 16.05 -13.50 -35.56
C PRO A 188 16.29 -14.79 -36.35
N ILE A 189 15.26 -15.21 -37.09
CA ILE A 189 15.31 -16.36 -38.00
C ILE A 189 15.00 -15.92 -39.42
N THR A 190 13.97 -15.10 -39.59
CA THR A 190 13.59 -14.55 -40.91
C THR A 190 12.89 -13.20 -40.76
N TYR A 191 12.86 -12.45 -41.85
CA TYR A 191 12.17 -11.17 -41.91
C TYR A 191 10.66 -11.32 -41.81
N GLY A 192 10.02 -10.35 -41.16
CA GLY A 192 8.59 -10.34 -40.91
C GLY A 192 8.25 -9.59 -39.61
N THR A 193 6.96 -9.50 -39.34
CA THR A 193 6.46 -8.87 -38.11
C THR A 193 5.82 -9.91 -37.21
N THR A 194 6.13 -9.86 -35.93
CA THR A 194 5.44 -10.63 -34.90
C THR A 194 5.12 -9.75 -33.69
N THR A 195 4.25 -10.23 -32.81
CA THR A 195 4.00 -9.61 -31.51
C THR A 195 4.47 -10.55 -30.43
N ALA A 196 4.97 -10.06 -29.31
CA ALA A 196 5.32 -10.85 -28.14
C ALA A 196 4.59 -10.30 -26.91
N ASN A 197 3.97 -11.18 -26.13
CA ASN A 197 3.33 -10.84 -24.87
C ASN A 197 4.29 -11.12 -23.71
N PHE A 198 4.83 -10.06 -23.14
CA PHE A 198 5.68 -10.10 -21.96
C PHE A 198 4.82 -10.03 -20.69
N THR A 199 5.17 -10.82 -19.69
CA THR A 199 4.44 -10.93 -18.43
C THR A 199 5.43 -10.85 -17.28
N LEU A 200 5.23 -9.87 -16.41
CA LEU A 200 5.95 -9.70 -15.16
C LEU A 200 5.13 -10.36 -14.04
N THR A 201 5.76 -11.23 -13.25
CA THR A 201 5.13 -11.96 -12.15
C THR A 201 5.85 -11.67 -10.85
N ASP A 202 5.12 -11.31 -9.81
CA ASP A 202 5.69 -11.04 -8.49
C ASP A 202 5.79 -12.29 -7.61
N SER A 203 6.37 -12.16 -6.40
CA SER A 203 6.53 -13.27 -5.45
C SER A 203 5.18 -13.80 -4.93
N GLY A 204 4.16 -12.95 -4.95
CA GLY A 204 2.76 -13.27 -4.68
C GLY A 204 2.00 -13.96 -5.82
N ASN A 205 2.63 -14.19 -6.97
CA ASN A 205 2.07 -14.71 -8.22
C ASN A 205 1.01 -13.81 -8.88
N LEU A 206 0.94 -12.53 -8.51
CA LEU A 206 0.20 -11.53 -9.26
C LEU A 206 1.02 -11.08 -10.47
N LYS A 207 0.32 -10.52 -11.47
CA LYS A 207 0.88 -10.34 -12.81
C LYS A 207 0.40 -9.07 -13.48
N ASP A 208 1.28 -8.52 -14.31
CA ASP A 208 0.97 -7.54 -15.35
C ASP A 208 1.50 -8.02 -16.70
N SER A 209 0.97 -7.51 -17.80
CA SER A 209 1.37 -7.97 -19.14
C SER A 209 1.32 -6.87 -20.18
N GLN A 210 2.28 -6.90 -21.10
CA GLN A 210 2.37 -5.95 -22.19
C GLN A 210 2.69 -6.67 -23.51
N ILE A 211 2.03 -6.24 -24.58
CA ILE A 211 2.28 -6.74 -25.93
C ILE A 211 3.20 -5.74 -26.65
N ILE A 212 4.29 -6.25 -27.20
CA ILE A 212 5.27 -5.51 -28.00
C ILE A 212 5.25 -6.04 -29.42
N THR A 213 5.29 -5.15 -30.41
CA THR A 213 5.47 -5.51 -31.82
C THR A 213 6.96 -5.54 -32.16
N ILE A 214 7.41 -6.61 -32.81
CA ILE A 214 8.78 -6.76 -33.33
C ILE A 214 8.70 -6.88 -34.85
N THR A 215 9.36 -5.98 -35.55
CA THR A 215 9.43 -5.95 -37.02
C THR A 215 10.87 -6.14 -37.48
N LEU A 216 11.09 -7.20 -38.26
CA LEU A 216 12.35 -7.49 -38.95
C LEU A 216 12.18 -7.18 -40.43
N ASN A 217 12.66 -6.03 -40.89
CA ASN A 217 12.47 -5.61 -42.28
C ASN A 217 13.47 -6.30 -43.20
N ASN A 218 12.96 -6.79 -44.33
CA ASN A 218 13.81 -7.28 -45.41
C ASN A 218 14.16 -6.14 -46.35
N ASN A 219 15.24 -5.42 -46.07
CA ASN A 219 15.68 -4.32 -46.95
C ASN A 219 16.35 -4.84 -48.25
N THR A 220 16.28 -6.15 -48.55
CA THR A 220 16.70 -6.71 -49.87
C THR A 220 15.78 -6.35 -51.04
N GLN A 221 14.93 -5.33 -50.88
CA GLN A 221 14.25 -4.68 -51.98
C GLN A 221 14.51 -3.16 -52.04
N SER A 222 15.71 -2.68 -51.68
CA SER A 222 16.14 -1.37 -52.17
C SER A 222 16.40 -1.46 -53.68
N ASN A 223 15.75 -0.60 -54.44
CA ASN A 223 16.11 -0.32 -55.82
C ASN A 223 17.43 0.47 -55.83
N ASN A 224 18.56 -0.04 -55.30
CA ASN A 224 19.90 0.58 -55.32
C ASN A 224 19.89 2.12 -55.43
N SER A 225 19.12 2.77 -54.57
CA SER A 225 19.09 4.21 -54.49
C SER A 225 19.49 4.48 -53.07
N ASN A 226 20.79 4.64 -52.87
CA ASN A 226 21.35 5.09 -51.62
C ASN A 226 20.50 6.24 -51.07
N ASN A 227 20.12 6.16 -49.80
CA ASN A 227 19.62 7.30 -49.07
C ASN A 227 20.65 7.76 -48.04
N PRO A 228 20.70 9.06 -47.70
CA PRO A 228 21.59 9.52 -46.65
C PRO A 228 21.17 8.92 -45.30
N PRO A 229 22.14 8.68 -44.41
CA PRO A 229 21.85 8.13 -43.09
C PRO A 229 21.00 9.11 -42.27
N THR A 230 20.31 8.60 -41.27
CA THR A 230 19.50 9.37 -40.32
C THR A 230 20.16 9.40 -38.95
N ILE A 231 20.31 10.61 -38.40
CA ILE A 231 20.74 10.79 -37.02
C ILE A 231 19.49 10.97 -36.15
N LEU A 232 19.27 10.05 -35.21
CA LEU A 232 18.29 10.22 -34.14
C LEU A 232 18.77 11.31 -33.16
N THR A 233 17.85 11.90 -32.40
CA THR A 233 18.18 13.09 -31.60
C THR A 233 19.19 12.80 -30.49
N ILE A 234 20.43 13.26 -30.68
CA ILE A 234 21.48 13.23 -29.65
C ILE A 234 21.26 14.39 -28.66
N PRO A 235 21.21 14.15 -27.34
CA PRO A 235 21.02 15.21 -26.36
C PRO A 235 22.25 16.11 -26.21
N ASP A 236 22.02 17.35 -25.78
CA ASP A 236 23.07 18.28 -25.36
C ASP A 236 23.85 17.70 -24.16
N GLN A 237 25.17 17.91 -24.15
CA GLN A 237 26.07 17.40 -23.11
C GLN A 237 26.30 18.47 -22.05
N ASN A 238 26.16 18.10 -20.78
CA ASN A 238 26.37 19.00 -19.66
C ASN A 238 27.17 18.31 -18.55
N MET A 239 28.43 18.71 -18.42
CA MET A 239 29.39 18.10 -17.51
C MET A 239 29.92 19.12 -16.50
N THR A 240 30.41 18.62 -15.37
CA THR A 240 31.06 19.43 -14.33
C THR A 240 32.47 18.92 -14.15
N GLY A 241 33.44 19.83 -14.02
CA GLY A 241 34.85 19.48 -13.90
C GLY A 241 35.54 19.29 -15.26
N LEU A 242 36.81 18.94 -15.22
CA LEU A 242 37.68 18.82 -16.40
C LEU A 242 38.08 17.38 -16.72
N ASP A 243 37.42 16.40 -16.11
CA ASP A 243 37.64 14.99 -16.41
C ASP A 243 37.07 14.64 -17.79
N SER A 244 37.78 13.79 -18.53
CA SER A 244 37.31 13.27 -19.80
C SER A 244 36.11 12.36 -19.61
N TRP A 245 35.17 12.40 -20.55
CA TRP A 245 34.03 11.47 -20.60
C TRP A 245 33.80 10.96 -22.02
N LYS A 246 32.99 9.92 -22.14
CA LYS A 246 32.60 9.31 -23.41
C LYS A 246 31.09 9.37 -23.61
N VAL A 247 30.67 9.40 -24.86
CA VAL A 247 29.28 9.21 -25.29
C VAL A 247 29.27 8.11 -26.33
N ASP A 248 28.43 7.11 -26.14
CA ASP A 248 28.16 6.04 -27.10
C ASP A 248 27.08 6.51 -28.08
N LEU A 249 27.38 6.47 -29.39
CA LEU A 249 26.49 6.94 -30.44
C LEU A 249 25.69 5.81 -31.13
N THR A 250 25.90 4.54 -30.73
CA THR A 250 25.31 3.35 -31.38
C THR A 250 23.78 3.44 -31.53
N GLU A 251 23.09 3.99 -30.53
CA GLU A 251 21.63 4.11 -30.54
C GLU A 251 21.11 5.33 -31.33
N TYR A 252 22.00 6.18 -31.86
CA TYR A 252 21.63 7.44 -32.51
C TYR A 252 21.80 7.42 -34.03
N GLU A 253 22.18 6.28 -34.60
CA GLU A 253 22.36 6.09 -36.03
C GLU A 253 21.37 5.10 -36.62
N GLU A 254 20.81 5.46 -37.78
CA GLU A 254 19.95 4.62 -38.59
C GLU A 254 20.26 4.84 -40.07
N ASP A 255 20.26 3.77 -40.86
CA ASP A 255 20.31 3.83 -42.31
C ASP A 255 19.51 2.66 -42.89
N ASP A 256 18.72 2.89 -43.94
CA ASP A 256 17.85 1.85 -44.50
C ASP A 256 18.66 0.78 -45.26
N GLU A 257 19.85 1.12 -45.76
CA GLU A 257 20.66 0.25 -46.61
C GLU A 257 22.00 -0.18 -45.99
N ASP A 258 22.56 0.63 -45.09
CA ASP A 258 23.82 0.37 -44.40
C ASP A 258 23.60 -0.09 -42.94
N SER A 259 24.31 -1.16 -42.56
CA SER A 259 24.40 -1.56 -41.15
C SER A 259 25.32 -0.63 -40.36
N SER A 260 25.16 -0.52 -39.04
CA SER A 260 25.99 0.30 -38.15
C SER A 260 27.51 0.22 -38.41
N GLN A 261 28.06 -0.97 -38.65
CA GLN A 261 29.50 -1.14 -38.97
C GLN A 261 29.99 -0.42 -40.24
N ASN A 262 29.07 0.03 -41.11
CA ASN A 262 29.37 0.77 -42.32
C ASN A 262 29.14 2.28 -42.16
N LEU A 263 28.53 2.69 -41.05
CA LEU A 263 28.29 4.08 -40.74
C LEU A 263 29.52 4.66 -40.01
N LYS A 264 29.81 5.93 -40.28
CA LYS A 264 31.01 6.59 -39.76
C LYS A 264 30.70 7.94 -39.16
N TRP A 265 30.99 8.09 -37.88
CA TRP A 265 30.93 9.36 -37.18
C TRP A 265 32.16 10.23 -37.42
N SER A 266 31.90 11.52 -37.58
CA SER A 266 32.93 12.56 -37.56
C SER A 266 32.41 13.79 -36.83
N VAL A 267 33.33 14.56 -36.25
CA VAL A 267 33.01 15.77 -35.47
C VAL A 267 33.70 16.99 -36.07
N SER A 268 32.99 18.11 -36.08
CA SER A 268 33.50 19.41 -36.52
C SER A 268 32.95 20.54 -35.66
N GLY A 269 33.50 21.75 -35.82
CA GLY A 269 33.07 22.94 -35.08
C GLY A 269 33.59 23.02 -33.65
N ILE A 270 34.57 22.18 -33.28
CA ILE A 270 35.14 22.12 -31.93
C ILE A 270 35.89 23.41 -31.60
N ASP A 271 35.51 24.05 -30.49
CA ASP A 271 36.35 25.06 -29.83
C ASP A 271 37.49 24.36 -29.08
N THR A 272 38.59 24.13 -29.79
CA THR A 272 39.80 23.49 -29.25
C THR A 272 40.46 24.24 -28.09
N SER A 273 40.03 25.49 -27.81
CA SER A 273 40.45 26.21 -26.60
C SER A 273 39.68 25.76 -25.35
N LEU A 274 38.45 25.26 -25.52
CA LEU A 274 37.58 24.77 -24.46
C LEU A 274 37.73 23.26 -24.20
N HIS A 275 37.79 22.43 -25.25
CA HIS A 275 37.97 20.98 -25.13
C HIS A 275 38.50 20.36 -26.43
N ASP A 276 39.06 19.15 -26.35
CA ASP A 276 39.29 18.28 -27.51
C ASP A 276 38.16 17.25 -27.63
N VAL A 277 37.91 16.78 -28.85
CA VAL A 277 36.94 15.71 -29.13
C VAL A 277 37.57 14.72 -30.12
N GLU A 278 37.49 13.44 -29.80
CA GLU A 278 38.01 12.35 -30.62
C GLU A 278 36.95 11.26 -30.77
N VAL A 279 36.65 10.85 -32.01
CA VAL A 279 35.87 9.63 -32.26
C VAL A 279 36.85 8.48 -32.15
N THR A 280 36.76 7.72 -31.06
CA THR A 280 37.89 6.88 -30.60
C THR A 280 37.76 5.42 -31.02
N ASP A 281 36.61 5.04 -31.57
CA ASP A 281 36.37 3.71 -32.08
C ASP A 281 35.55 3.78 -33.37
N GLU A 282 36.11 3.34 -34.51
CA GLU A 282 35.35 3.24 -35.76
C GLU A 282 34.39 2.04 -35.74
N GLU A 283 34.45 1.16 -34.73
CA GLU A 283 33.58 -0.03 -34.60
C GLU A 283 32.55 0.09 -33.46
N ASP A 284 32.83 0.87 -32.40
CA ASP A 284 31.96 1.01 -31.20
C ASP A 284 31.23 2.37 -31.10
N ASP A 285 31.29 3.22 -32.13
CA ASP A 285 30.59 4.52 -32.22
C ASP A 285 30.79 5.47 -31.01
N GLU A 286 31.93 5.37 -30.33
CA GLU A 286 32.25 6.17 -29.15
C GLU A 286 32.93 7.51 -29.50
N ILE A 287 32.42 8.59 -28.90
CA ILE A 287 33.05 9.91 -28.90
C ILE A 287 33.58 10.27 -27.52
N THR A 288 34.87 10.60 -27.45
CA THR A 288 35.56 11.02 -26.22
C THR A 288 35.71 12.53 -26.19
N PHE A 289 35.24 13.17 -25.13
CA PHE A 289 35.47 14.58 -24.84
C PHE A 289 36.57 14.74 -23.80
N THR A 290 37.49 15.67 -24.05
CA THR A 290 38.58 16.01 -23.13
C THR A 290 38.59 17.51 -22.86
N PRO A 291 37.92 17.95 -21.78
CA PRO A 291 37.93 19.35 -21.35
C PRO A 291 39.31 19.95 -21.14
N LYS A 292 39.43 21.24 -21.44
CA LYS A 292 40.59 22.08 -21.13
C LYS A 292 40.23 23.29 -20.29
N ASP A 293 39.02 23.82 -20.47
CA ASP A 293 38.51 24.99 -19.78
C ASP A 293 36.98 24.88 -19.62
N TYR A 294 36.39 25.82 -18.88
CA TYR A 294 34.96 25.89 -18.59
C TYR A 294 34.25 26.83 -19.55
N GLY A 295 33.00 26.50 -19.88
CA GLY A 295 32.23 27.25 -20.86
C GLY A 295 31.26 26.38 -21.65
N SER A 296 30.81 26.89 -22.79
CA SER A 296 29.92 26.17 -23.68
C SER A 296 30.42 26.27 -25.11
N ASP A 297 30.40 25.13 -25.79
CA ASP A 297 30.65 24.99 -27.22
C ASP A 297 29.43 24.40 -27.93
N THR A 298 29.35 24.54 -29.24
CA THR A 298 28.36 23.87 -30.08
C THR A 298 29.10 23.15 -31.20
N ILE A 299 29.18 21.83 -31.08
CA ILE A 299 29.83 20.98 -32.06
C ILE A 299 28.81 20.42 -33.05
N THR A 300 29.29 19.99 -34.22
CA THR A 300 28.48 19.30 -35.22
C THR A 300 29.00 17.89 -35.42
N LEU A 301 28.15 16.92 -35.12
CA LEU A 301 28.35 15.50 -35.41
C LEU A 301 27.82 15.21 -36.82
N THR A 302 28.56 14.42 -37.59
CA THR A 302 28.22 14.02 -38.95
C THR A 302 28.34 12.52 -39.08
N LEU A 303 27.26 11.89 -39.50
CA LEU A 303 27.17 10.47 -39.82
C LEU A 303 27.28 10.31 -41.32
N THR A 304 28.15 9.40 -41.78
CA THR A 304 28.41 9.13 -43.21
C THR A 304 28.16 7.67 -43.51
N ASP A 305 27.40 7.37 -44.55
CA ASP A 305 27.16 6.01 -45.02
C ASP A 305 28.32 5.45 -45.87
N SER A 306 28.19 4.22 -46.36
CA SER A 306 29.24 3.56 -47.16
C SER A 306 29.40 4.15 -48.56
N ASP A 307 28.36 4.81 -49.08
CA ASP A 307 28.32 5.46 -50.39
C ASP A 307 28.76 6.94 -50.33
N GLY A 308 28.93 7.49 -49.12
CA GLY A 308 29.42 8.82 -48.82
C GLY A 308 28.36 9.90 -48.65
N ASP A 309 27.07 9.56 -48.60
CA ASP A 309 26.03 10.52 -48.21
C ASP A 309 26.05 10.74 -46.68
N THR A 310 25.55 11.89 -46.24
CA THR A 310 25.75 12.36 -44.85
C THR A 310 24.51 12.98 -44.24
N ALA A 311 24.38 12.81 -42.92
CA ALA A 311 23.52 13.62 -42.06
C ALA A 311 24.36 14.32 -40.99
N SER A 312 23.87 15.43 -40.46
CA SER A 312 24.55 16.18 -39.41
C SER A 312 23.59 16.67 -38.34
N GLN A 313 24.03 16.64 -37.08
CA GLN A 313 23.35 17.23 -35.95
C GLN A 313 24.31 18.13 -35.17
N SER A 314 23.85 19.33 -34.81
CA SER A 314 24.57 20.18 -33.85
C SER A 314 24.10 19.89 -32.43
N ILE A 315 25.03 19.71 -31.51
CA ILE A 315 24.77 19.54 -30.07
C ILE A 315 25.54 20.59 -29.27
N LYS A 316 24.95 21.05 -28.17
CA LYS A 316 25.62 21.94 -27.24
C LYS A 316 26.38 21.13 -26.20
N VAL A 317 27.63 21.49 -25.98
CA VAL A 317 28.47 20.95 -24.90
C VAL A 317 28.66 22.06 -23.88
N THR A 318 28.36 21.80 -22.62
CA THR A 318 28.54 22.73 -21.50
C THR A 318 29.43 22.07 -20.46
N ILE A 319 30.55 22.71 -20.13
CA ILE A 319 31.51 22.26 -19.12
C ILE A 319 31.47 23.30 -18.01
N ASN A 320 30.89 22.94 -16.88
CA ASN A 320 30.73 23.83 -15.74
C ASN A 320 31.96 23.76 -14.84
N GLU A 321 32.32 24.90 -14.26
CA GLU A 321 33.25 24.95 -13.14
C GLU A 321 32.74 24.01 -12.04
N GLU A 322 33.63 23.13 -11.57
CA GLU A 322 33.47 22.62 -10.21
C GLU A 322 33.45 23.83 -9.32
N SER A 323 32.37 24.01 -8.54
CA SER A 323 32.33 25.06 -7.54
C SER A 323 33.41 24.76 -6.52
N ASN A 324 34.60 25.29 -6.74
CA ASN A 324 35.61 25.43 -5.72
C ASN A 324 35.12 26.55 -4.79
N GLU A 325 34.20 26.22 -3.89
CA GLU A 325 34.16 26.92 -2.62
C GLU A 325 35.52 26.68 -1.97
N ILE A 326 36.45 27.58 -2.24
CA ILE A 326 37.67 27.70 -1.46
C ILE A 326 37.17 27.98 -0.06
N GLU A 327 37.31 26.98 0.81
CA GLU A 327 37.39 27.11 2.25
C GLU A 327 38.52 28.10 2.59
N GLU A 328 38.31 29.40 2.37
CA GLU A 328 38.99 30.41 3.14
C GLU A 328 38.34 30.40 4.52
N SER A 329 39.04 29.72 5.42
CA SER A 329 38.87 29.72 6.86
C SER A 329 38.39 31.07 7.40
N PHE A 330 37.07 31.20 7.51
CA PHE A 330 36.38 31.97 8.51
C PHE A 330 35.36 31.00 9.11
N ASP A 331 35.47 30.78 10.42
CA ASP A 331 34.54 29.98 11.23
C ASP A 331 33.10 30.13 10.71
N ASP A 332 32.58 29.10 10.04
CA ASP A 332 31.16 28.79 9.91
C ASP A 332 31.06 27.39 9.26
N GLU A 333 31.39 26.37 10.06
CA GLU A 333 30.85 25.02 9.86
C GLU A 333 29.33 25.13 9.83
N GLU A 334 28.65 24.75 8.73
CA GLU A 334 27.49 23.86 8.80
C GLU A 334 27.02 23.33 7.39
N PRO A 335 26.56 22.06 7.24
CA PRO A 335 27.45 20.86 7.16
C PRO A 335 26.80 19.51 6.66
N GLU A 336 27.48 18.40 6.95
CA GLU A 336 26.96 17.06 7.32
C GLU A 336 25.85 17.01 8.43
N THR A 337 24.85 17.90 8.46
CA THR A 337 23.82 17.95 9.53
C THR A 337 22.37 17.86 9.09
N LYS A 338 22.08 17.73 7.78
CA LYS A 338 20.71 17.41 7.37
C LYS A 338 20.36 15.98 7.80
N LEU A 339 19.47 15.85 8.77
CA LEU A 339 19.05 14.57 9.32
C LEU A 339 17.74 14.08 8.67
N ILE A 340 16.88 15.01 8.25
CA ILE A 340 15.55 14.72 7.69
C ILE A 340 15.61 14.75 6.17
N ASP A 341 15.27 13.63 5.54
CA ASP A 341 15.15 13.51 4.09
C ASP A 341 13.79 14.02 3.61
N SER A 342 12.72 13.43 4.15
CA SER A 342 11.33 13.82 3.83
C SER A 342 10.40 13.68 5.03
N PHE A 343 9.24 14.33 4.97
CA PHE A 343 8.22 14.24 6.01
C PHE A 343 6.80 14.38 5.45
N THR A 344 5.85 13.72 6.09
CA THR A 344 4.41 13.82 5.79
C THR A 344 3.65 14.14 7.07
N PRO A 345 2.63 15.01 7.03
CA PRO A 345 2.20 15.83 5.91
C PRO A 345 3.21 16.95 5.59
N THR A 346 3.39 17.26 4.31
CA THR A 346 4.23 18.40 3.90
C THR A 346 3.62 19.74 4.31
N ASN A 347 2.28 19.81 4.42
CA ASN A 347 1.59 20.97 4.96
C ASN A 347 1.76 21.05 6.49
N LYS A 348 2.43 22.10 6.95
CA LYS A 348 2.70 22.35 8.38
C LYS A 348 1.52 22.95 9.14
N ASN A 349 0.49 23.45 8.46
CA ASN A 349 -0.71 24.02 9.08
C ASN A 349 -1.92 23.14 8.77
N ILE A 350 -2.34 22.34 9.76
CA ILE A 350 -3.41 21.35 9.60
C ILE A 350 -4.66 21.87 10.29
N LYS A 351 -5.77 21.90 9.55
CA LYS A 351 -7.09 22.24 10.08
C LYS A 351 -7.97 21.01 10.04
N ILE A 352 -8.54 20.65 11.19
CA ILE A 352 -9.46 19.52 11.32
C ILE A 352 -10.84 20.03 11.72
N THR A 353 -11.88 19.49 11.09
CA THR A 353 -13.28 19.84 11.36
C THR A 353 -14.05 18.66 11.97
N ILE A 354 -13.46 17.47 11.96
CA ILE A 354 -14.01 16.24 12.52
C ILE A 354 -12.92 15.49 13.28
N ASP A 355 -13.37 14.61 14.15
CA ASP A 355 -12.55 13.70 14.95
C ASP A 355 -11.97 12.58 14.06
N GLU A 356 -10.66 12.66 13.78
CA GLU A 356 -9.91 11.71 12.95
C GLU A 356 -8.51 11.39 13.51
N MET A 357 -7.89 10.31 13.00
CA MET A 357 -6.48 10.01 13.27
C MET A 357 -5.61 10.66 12.21
N LEU A 358 -4.74 11.58 12.61
CA LEU A 358 -3.73 12.16 11.72
C LEU A 358 -2.43 11.37 11.83
N THR A 359 -1.83 11.04 10.68
CA THR A 359 -0.56 10.33 10.61
C THR A 359 0.54 11.29 10.19
N PHE A 360 1.65 11.24 10.90
CA PHE A 360 2.87 11.96 10.61
C PHE A 360 4.01 10.98 10.39
N SER A 361 4.86 11.24 9.40
CA SER A 361 6.04 10.44 9.10
C SER A 361 7.26 11.34 8.92
N ILE A 362 8.41 10.80 9.28
CA ILE A 362 9.73 11.37 9.03
C ILE A 362 10.58 10.27 8.40
N THR A 363 11.16 10.54 7.24
CA THR A 363 12.21 9.73 6.61
C THR A 363 13.54 10.43 6.83
N THR A 364 14.59 9.70 7.18
CA THR A 364 15.91 10.25 7.48
C THR A 364 16.97 9.59 6.61
N PHE A 365 18.03 10.33 6.25
CA PHE A 365 19.10 9.82 5.38
C PHE A 365 19.87 8.63 5.98
N GLU A 366 19.85 8.47 7.31
CA GLU A 366 20.45 7.35 8.04
C GLU A 366 19.61 7.00 9.28
N LYS A 367 19.99 5.95 10.04
CA LYS A 367 19.36 5.60 11.33
C LYS A 367 19.61 6.70 12.37
N THR A 368 18.59 7.54 12.60
CA THR A 368 18.63 8.64 13.59
C THR A 368 17.60 8.41 14.70
N ASN A 369 17.72 9.12 15.83
CA ASN A 369 16.73 9.04 16.91
C ASN A 369 15.67 10.12 16.69
N ILE A 370 14.43 9.71 16.50
CA ILE A 370 13.30 10.62 16.37
C ILE A 370 12.61 10.73 17.74
N LYS A 371 12.11 11.91 18.07
CA LYS A 371 11.34 12.19 19.28
C LYS A 371 10.17 13.10 18.93
N TRP A 372 8.97 12.58 19.10
CA TRP A 372 7.72 13.32 18.90
C TRP A 372 7.31 14.02 20.19
N ILE A 373 6.97 15.30 20.09
CA ILE A 373 6.59 16.17 21.20
C ILE A 373 5.28 16.86 20.84
N LEU A 374 4.23 16.67 21.62
CA LEU A 374 2.96 17.37 21.46
C LEU A 374 2.79 18.37 22.60
N ASN A 375 2.71 19.66 22.29
CA ASN A 375 2.60 20.75 23.27
C ASN A 375 3.63 20.70 24.40
N GLY A 376 4.86 20.26 24.10
CA GLY A 376 5.96 20.14 25.06
C GLY A 376 6.10 18.78 25.75
N ASP A 377 5.11 17.89 25.63
CA ASP A 377 5.18 16.54 26.20
C ASP A 377 5.63 15.51 25.16
N GLN A 378 6.65 14.71 25.49
CA GLN A 378 7.13 13.64 24.61
C GLN A 378 6.06 12.54 24.44
N GLN A 379 5.74 12.20 23.20
CA GLN A 379 4.69 11.24 22.85
C GLN A 379 5.22 9.94 22.24
N GLY A 380 6.38 9.97 21.57
CA GLY A 380 6.91 8.78 20.89
C GLY A 380 8.30 8.99 20.31
N THR A 381 8.90 7.94 19.74
CA THR A 381 10.27 7.99 19.19
C THR A 381 10.46 7.22 17.87
N ASN A 382 9.37 6.88 17.19
CA ASN A 382 9.42 6.12 15.93
C ASN A 382 9.37 7.06 14.72
N ASP A 383 9.66 6.53 13.53
CA ASP A 383 9.60 7.27 12.25
C ASP A 383 8.15 7.67 11.88
N LEU A 384 7.17 6.99 12.47
CA LEU A 384 5.74 7.27 12.36
C LEU A 384 5.15 7.74 13.70
N PHE A 385 4.28 8.74 13.64
CA PHE A 385 3.50 9.24 14.77
C PHE A 385 2.03 9.43 14.41
N PHE A 386 1.17 8.89 15.27
CA PHE A 386 -0.28 8.96 15.10
C PHE A 386 -0.88 9.89 16.15
N LEU A 387 -1.54 10.96 15.71
CA LEU A 387 -2.25 11.89 16.58
C LEU A 387 -3.74 11.58 16.57
N ASN A 388 -4.26 11.15 17.72
CA ASN A 388 -5.69 11.02 17.93
C ASN A 388 -6.32 12.39 18.24
N THR A 389 -7.05 12.94 17.28
CA THR A 389 -7.60 14.29 17.40
C THR A 389 -8.82 14.40 18.33
N ASN A 390 -9.38 13.27 18.78
CA ASN A 390 -10.45 13.23 19.79
C ASN A 390 -10.00 13.83 21.13
N ASN A 391 -8.69 13.78 21.39
CA ASN A 391 -8.09 14.29 22.61
C ASN A 391 -7.74 15.79 22.52
N LEU A 392 -8.07 16.44 21.39
CA LEU A 392 -7.82 17.86 21.17
C LEU A 392 -9.10 18.67 21.45
N ASP A 393 -8.93 19.77 22.17
CA ASP A 393 -9.97 20.75 22.47
C ASP A 393 -10.31 21.56 21.20
N ASN A 394 -11.60 21.84 21.00
CA ASN A 394 -12.04 22.71 19.91
C ASN A 394 -11.51 24.14 20.08
N GLN A 395 -11.22 24.80 18.94
CA GLN A 395 -10.70 26.17 18.83
C GLN A 395 -9.37 26.41 19.55
N LYS A 396 -8.59 25.35 19.77
CA LYS A 396 -7.27 25.42 20.38
C LYS A 396 -6.22 24.97 19.37
N GLU A 397 -5.08 25.65 19.39
CA GLU A 397 -3.93 25.29 18.59
C GLU A 397 -3.05 24.30 19.35
N TYR A 398 -2.56 23.30 18.62
CA TYR A 398 -1.65 22.28 19.11
C TYR A 398 -0.38 22.30 18.25
N GLN A 399 0.78 22.23 18.90
CA GLN A 399 2.06 22.10 18.22
C GLN A 399 2.57 20.67 18.37
N LEU A 400 2.74 20.00 17.24
CA LEU A 400 3.42 18.73 17.15
C LEU A 400 4.82 18.96 16.59
N THR A 401 5.84 18.51 17.30
CA THR A 401 7.24 18.61 16.89
C THR A 401 7.83 17.21 16.72
N ALA A 402 8.43 16.93 15.58
CA ALA A 402 9.36 15.82 15.40
C ALA A 402 10.78 16.36 15.58
N ASN A 403 11.48 15.87 16.59
CA ASN A 403 12.87 16.22 16.86
C ASN A 403 13.75 15.03 16.49
N VAL A 404 14.66 15.21 15.54
CA VAL A 404 15.50 14.18 14.95
C VAL A 404 16.92 14.45 15.37
N LYS A 405 17.59 13.48 16.00
CA LYS A 405 18.91 13.67 16.60
C LYS A 405 19.90 12.58 16.21
N ARG A 406 21.11 12.98 15.83
CA ARG A 406 22.27 12.11 15.61
C ARG A 406 23.50 12.71 16.30
N GLY A 407 23.97 12.08 17.38
CA GLY A 407 25.08 12.62 18.17
C GLY A 407 24.74 13.99 18.76
N SER A 408 25.49 15.02 18.39
CA SER A 408 25.25 16.43 18.77
C SER A 408 24.30 17.17 17.83
N THR A 409 24.03 16.63 16.65
CA THR A 409 23.19 17.23 15.62
C THR A 409 21.72 16.97 15.89
N GLU A 410 20.88 18.00 15.73
CA GLU A 410 19.45 17.94 16.00
C GLU A 410 18.70 18.79 14.95
N GLU A 411 17.70 18.21 14.31
CA GLU A 411 16.82 18.86 13.34
C GLU A 411 15.36 18.71 13.80
N GLU A 412 14.50 19.71 13.56
CA GLU A 412 13.10 19.63 13.96
C GLU A 412 12.10 20.02 12.87
N ILE A 413 10.97 19.34 12.85
CA ILE A 413 9.80 19.70 12.05
C ILE A 413 8.63 19.97 12.98
N ILE A 414 7.97 21.11 12.79
CA ILE A 414 6.84 21.54 13.60
C ILE A 414 5.59 21.63 12.72
N TRP A 415 4.51 21.00 13.18
CA TRP A 415 3.15 21.17 12.65
C TRP A 415 2.29 21.91 13.66
N THR A 416 1.47 22.84 13.14
CA THR A 416 0.41 23.53 13.89
C THR A 416 -0.93 22.94 13.50
N ILE A 417 -1.67 22.46 14.49
CA ILE A 417 -2.92 21.72 14.31
C ILE A 417 -4.04 22.49 15.00
N THR A 418 -5.06 22.87 14.25
CA THR A 418 -6.22 23.62 14.77
C THR A 418 -7.49 22.83 14.54
N LYS A 419 -8.25 22.63 15.63
CA LYS A 419 -9.57 21.99 15.57
C LYS A 419 -10.66 23.06 15.46
N GLU A 420 -11.29 23.15 14.30
CA GLU A 420 -12.40 24.09 14.08
C GLU A 420 -13.72 23.48 14.55
N LEU A 421 -14.59 24.31 15.12
CA LEU A 421 -15.96 23.89 15.46
C LEU A 421 -16.72 23.64 14.16
N THR A 422 -17.30 22.45 14.03
CA THR A 422 -18.33 22.20 13.03
C THR A 422 -19.53 23.06 13.36
N ASN A 423 -19.70 24.16 12.62
CA ASN A 423 -20.98 24.83 12.54
C ASN A 423 -21.93 23.85 11.85
N ILE A 424 -22.75 23.15 12.64
CA ILE A 424 -23.92 22.46 12.12
C ILE A 424 -24.84 23.55 11.60
N GLU A 425 -24.75 23.88 10.31
CA GLU A 425 -25.86 24.52 9.61
C GLU A 425 -27.02 23.54 9.65
N ILE A 426 -27.94 23.79 10.58
CA ILE A 426 -29.26 23.18 10.56
C ILE A 426 -29.87 23.65 9.23
N PRO A 427 -30.31 22.74 8.33
CA PRO A 427 -31.03 23.15 7.14
C PRO A 427 -32.26 23.93 7.60
N GLU A 428 -32.35 25.18 7.16
CA GLU A 428 -33.48 26.06 7.43
C GLU A 428 -34.71 25.45 6.76
N GLU A 429 -35.46 24.66 7.54
CA GLU A 429 -36.75 24.15 7.15
C GLU A 429 -37.69 25.36 7.06
N GLU A 430 -38.09 25.64 5.83
CA GLU A 430 -39.01 26.69 5.40
C GLU A 430 -40.30 26.63 6.23
N LEU A 431 -40.37 27.40 7.31
CA LEU A 431 -41.60 27.65 8.06
C LEU A 431 -42.12 29.02 7.66
N GLU A 432 -43.16 28.99 6.83
CA GLU A 432 -43.98 30.13 6.43
C GLU A 432 -44.39 30.98 7.64
N GLU A 433 -44.15 32.29 7.53
CA GLU A 433 -44.72 33.32 8.38
C GLU A 433 -46.24 33.21 8.42
N THR A 434 -46.80 33.12 9.63
CA THR A 434 -48.09 33.75 9.92
C THR A 434 -47.90 34.78 11.02
N LYS A 435 -48.03 36.05 10.60
CA LYS A 435 -48.09 37.23 11.47
C LYS A 435 -49.33 37.18 12.36
N GLU A 436 -49.15 37.47 13.64
CA GLU A 436 -50.14 38.29 14.34
C GLU A 436 -49.50 39.16 15.43
N ASP A 437 -49.55 40.45 15.11
CA ASP A 437 -49.59 41.68 15.92
C ASP A 437 -49.64 41.56 17.46
N SER A 438 -48.70 42.23 18.14
CA SER A 438 -49.09 43.32 19.06
C SER A 438 -47.90 44.10 19.59
N THR A 439 -48.02 45.40 19.36
CA THR A 439 -47.30 46.54 19.94
C THR A 439 -47.10 46.49 21.46
N ASN A 440 -45.90 46.86 21.95
CA ASN A 440 -45.77 48.08 22.74
C ASN A 440 -44.31 48.50 22.99
N GLN A 441 -44.10 49.81 22.85
CA GLN A 441 -42.90 50.57 23.18
C GLN A 441 -42.55 50.49 24.67
N ILE A 442 -41.27 50.69 25.03
CA ILE A 442 -40.83 51.73 25.97
C ILE A 442 -39.30 51.92 25.86
N THR A 443 -38.98 53.21 25.67
CA THR A 443 -37.75 54.00 25.71
C THR A 443 -36.53 53.52 26.54
N GLY A 444 -35.34 53.75 25.99
CA GLY A 444 -34.48 54.85 26.47
C GLY A 444 -33.18 54.53 27.23
N PHE A 445 -32.10 55.13 26.69
CA PHE A 445 -30.88 55.65 27.35
C PHE A 445 -29.64 54.77 27.57
N ALA A 446 -28.54 55.29 27.01
CA ALA A 446 -27.15 54.93 27.20
C ALA A 446 -26.54 55.59 28.45
N VAL A 447 -25.45 55.03 28.99
CA VAL A 447 -24.13 55.66 29.32
C VAL A 447 -23.25 54.64 30.06
N SER A 448 -21.94 54.79 29.88
CA SER A 448 -20.84 53.85 30.15
C SER A 448 -20.32 53.79 31.60
N ASP A 449 -19.46 52.77 31.79
CA ASP A 449 -18.30 52.64 32.69
C ASP A 449 -18.48 52.58 34.22
N THR A 450 -18.18 51.40 34.81
CA THR A 450 -16.91 51.10 35.53
C THR A 450 -17.07 49.88 36.46
N ILE A 451 -16.22 48.87 36.22
CA ILE A 451 -15.71 47.76 37.07
C ILE A 451 -16.16 47.71 38.55
N SER A 452 -16.89 46.66 38.97
CA SER A 452 -16.43 45.66 39.97
C SER A 452 -17.44 44.53 40.26
N LYS A 453 -16.90 43.31 40.42
CA LYS A 453 -17.30 42.24 41.34
C LYS A 453 -18.62 41.45 41.15
N ILE A 454 -18.38 40.13 40.99
CA ILE A 454 -18.99 38.99 41.69
C ILE A 454 -20.23 38.36 41.03
N THR A 455 -19.95 37.21 40.38
CA THR A 455 -20.70 35.95 40.35
C THR A 455 -22.22 36.04 40.52
N ASP A 456 -22.91 35.98 39.39
CA ASP A 456 -24.23 35.35 39.31
C ASP A 456 -24.24 34.51 38.04
N SER A 457 -23.66 33.31 38.11
CA SER A 457 -23.98 32.28 37.14
C SER A 457 -24.77 31.21 37.88
N LYS A 458 -26.01 31.01 37.45
CA LYS A 458 -26.90 29.94 37.91
C LYS A 458 -26.21 28.57 37.97
N THR A 459 -25.12 28.37 37.22
CA THR A 459 -24.29 27.16 37.27
C THR A 459 -23.54 26.96 38.59
N THR A 460 -23.05 28.01 39.27
CA THR A 460 -22.31 27.85 40.53
C THR A 460 -23.23 27.42 41.67
N ILE A 461 -24.47 27.93 41.69
CA ILE A 461 -25.49 27.51 42.66
C ILE A 461 -25.92 26.05 42.40
N ILE A 462 -26.06 25.64 41.14
CA ILE A 462 -26.39 24.25 40.79
C ILE A 462 -25.25 23.30 41.21
N ILE A 463 -23.99 23.68 40.99
CA ILE A 463 -22.83 22.87 41.40
C ILE A 463 -22.76 22.73 42.93
N LEU A 464 -23.02 23.81 43.68
CA LEU A 464 -23.04 23.78 45.15
C LEU A 464 -24.19 22.93 45.70
N ILE A 465 -25.37 22.94 45.05
CA ILE A 465 -26.49 22.07 45.42
C ILE A 465 -26.15 20.60 45.16
N ILE A 466 -25.52 20.28 44.03
CA ILE A 466 -25.08 18.91 43.71
C ILE A 466 -24.02 18.43 44.71
N LEU A 467 -23.03 19.25 45.03
CA LEU A 467 -22.01 18.94 46.04
C LEU A 467 -22.62 18.72 47.43
N ALA A 468 -23.60 19.54 47.84
CA ALA A 468 -24.30 19.36 49.11
C ALA A 468 -25.09 18.04 49.15
N ILE A 469 -25.75 17.64 48.04
CA ILE A 469 -26.46 16.37 47.94
C ILE A 469 -25.50 15.18 48.04
N ILE A 470 -24.34 15.24 47.37
CA ILE A 470 -23.32 14.18 47.43
C ILE A 470 -22.77 14.03 48.85
N ILE A 471 -22.49 15.13 49.55
CA ILE A 471 -22.01 15.10 50.94
C ILE A 471 -23.06 14.48 51.87
N ILE A 472 -24.34 14.82 51.69
CA ILE A 472 -25.45 14.21 52.47
C ILE A 472 -25.53 12.70 52.20
N ILE A 473 -25.40 12.25 50.96
CA ILE A 473 -25.41 10.83 50.59
C ILE A 473 -24.22 10.09 51.24
N LEU A 474 -23.03 10.68 51.22
CA LEU A 474 -21.83 10.10 51.84
C LEU A 474 -21.96 10.02 53.37
N ILE A 475 -22.56 11.02 54.01
CA ILE A 475 -22.85 11.00 55.46
C ILE A 475 -23.86 9.90 55.77
N ILE A 476 -24.92 9.74 54.96
CA ILE A 476 -25.91 8.67 55.12
C ILE A 476 -25.24 7.30 54.97
N LEU A 477 -24.42 7.09 53.94
CA LEU A 477 -23.67 5.84 53.72
C LEU A 477 -22.69 5.55 54.87
N TYR A 478 -22.00 6.57 55.38
CA TYR A 478 -21.12 6.45 56.54
C TYR A 478 -21.88 5.99 57.78
N PHE A 479 -23.07 6.55 58.05
CA PHE A 479 -23.90 6.12 59.17
C PHE A 479 -24.54 4.74 58.98
N LEU A 480 -24.91 4.37 57.75
CA LEU A 480 -25.41 3.03 57.42
C LEU A 480 -24.32 1.96 57.57
N ASN A 481 -23.08 2.29 57.23
CA ASN A 481 -21.92 1.42 57.44
C ASN A 481 -21.58 1.28 58.93
N LYS A 482 -21.55 2.40 59.68
CA LYS A 482 -21.25 2.42 61.11
C LYS A 482 -22.28 1.68 61.98
N LYS A 483 -23.56 1.65 61.59
CA LYS A 483 -24.61 0.86 62.25
C LYS A 483 -24.63 -0.63 61.85
N GLY A 484 -23.74 -1.06 60.95
CA GLY A 484 -23.67 -2.47 60.50
C GLY A 484 -24.88 -2.93 59.68
N ILE A 485 -25.67 -1.99 59.13
CA ILE A 485 -26.94 -2.29 58.43
C ILE A 485 -26.69 -2.80 57.00
N LEU A 486 -25.50 -2.58 56.43
CA LEU A 486 -25.16 -3.03 55.07
C LEU A 486 -24.86 -4.54 54.94
N LYS A 487 -24.94 -5.34 56.01
CA LYS A 487 -24.69 -6.79 55.97
C LYS A 487 -25.88 -7.66 55.50
N ASN A 488 -26.99 -7.09 55.00
CA ASN A 488 -28.15 -7.91 54.61
C ASN A 488 -28.95 -7.36 53.40
N ILE A 489 -28.29 -6.99 52.30
CA ILE A 489 -28.99 -6.81 51.02
C ILE A 489 -28.77 -8.08 50.17
N LYS A 490 -29.66 -9.07 50.33
CA LYS A 490 -29.81 -10.16 49.37
C LYS A 490 -30.61 -9.64 48.17
N PHE A 491 -29.97 -9.54 47.00
CA PHE A 491 -30.68 -9.36 45.74
C PHE A 491 -31.52 -10.62 45.46
N LYS A 492 -32.85 -10.50 45.60
CA LYS A 492 -33.79 -11.47 45.02
C LYS A 492 -33.79 -11.29 43.51
N LYS A 493 -33.24 -12.26 42.77
CA LYS A 493 -33.48 -12.40 41.32
C LYS A 493 -34.99 -12.50 41.07
N LYS A 494 -35.54 -11.56 40.29
CA LYS A 494 -36.83 -11.75 39.61
C LYS A 494 -36.61 -12.69 38.42
N PRO A 495 -37.51 -13.65 38.16
CA PRO A 495 -37.47 -14.43 36.93
C PRO A 495 -37.92 -13.55 35.76
N SER A 496 -37.17 -13.59 34.66
CA SER A 496 -37.57 -13.02 33.38
C SER A 496 -38.72 -13.85 32.81
N VAL A 497 -39.85 -13.20 32.60
CA VAL A 497 -40.97 -13.71 31.81
C VAL A 497 -40.64 -13.40 30.35
N TYR A 498 -40.26 -14.42 29.58
CA TYR A 498 -40.37 -14.37 28.13
C TYR A 498 -41.67 -15.08 27.73
N LYS A 499 -42.55 -14.34 27.05
CA LYS A 499 -43.76 -14.88 26.43
C LYS A 499 -43.37 -15.72 25.22
N ASP A 500 -43.94 -16.91 25.16
CA ASP A 500 -43.87 -17.85 24.04
C ASP A 500 -44.37 -17.21 22.73
N ILE A 501 -43.50 -17.15 21.71
CA ILE A 501 -43.93 -17.12 20.31
C ILE A 501 -43.87 -18.56 19.81
N LYS A 502 -45.04 -19.12 19.53
CA LYS A 502 -45.21 -20.41 18.85
C LYS A 502 -44.85 -20.26 17.38
N LEU A 503 -43.93 -21.09 16.87
CA LEU A 503 -43.89 -21.49 15.47
C LEU A 503 -44.17 -23.01 15.34
N PRO A 504 -44.79 -23.47 14.25
CA PRO A 504 -45.44 -24.78 14.17
C PRO A 504 -44.44 -25.93 14.03
N LYS A 505 -44.77 -27.04 14.71
CA LYS A 505 -44.23 -28.37 14.42
C LYS A 505 -45.02 -28.98 13.27
N ASP A 506 -44.30 -29.50 12.28
CA ASP A 506 -44.57 -30.65 11.39
C ASP A 506 -43.44 -30.63 10.34
N GLN A 507 -42.71 -31.68 9.96
CA GLN A 507 -42.93 -33.12 10.00
C GLN A 507 -41.61 -33.88 9.76
N LYS A 508 -41.49 -35.02 10.45
CA LYS A 508 -40.87 -36.32 10.07
C LYS A 508 -39.42 -36.41 9.53
N THR A 509 -38.62 -37.05 10.38
CA THR A 509 -37.45 -37.89 10.12
C THR A 509 -37.65 -38.98 9.05
N LEU A 510 -36.59 -39.31 8.30
CA LEU A 510 -36.24 -40.71 8.02
C LEU A 510 -34.71 -40.89 7.95
N LYS A 511 -34.26 -41.89 8.71
CA LYS A 511 -32.88 -42.39 8.82
C LYS A 511 -32.59 -43.41 7.71
N ASP A 512 -31.31 -43.44 7.34
CA ASP A 512 -30.49 -44.60 6.96
C ASP A 512 -30.83 -45.36 5.66
N LEU A 513 -29.85 -45.42 4.76
CA LEU A 513 -29.66 -46.50 3.80
C LEU A 513 -28.20 -46.50 3.32
N THR A 514 -27.42 -47.38 3.92
CA THR A 514 -26.09 -47.82 3.47
C THR A 514 -26.23 -48.64 2.18
N ILE A 515 -25.36 -48.43 1.18
CA ILE A 515 -25.13 -49.41 0.11
C ILE A 515 -23.63 -49.61 -0.10
N LYS A 516 -23.26 -50.89 -0.09
CA LYS A 516 -21.93 -51.51 -0.24
C LYS A 516 -21.66 -51.79 -1.75
N PRO A 517 -20.41 -51.78 -2.22
CA PRO A 517 -20.08 -51.94 -3.65
C PRO A 517 -19.77 -53.41 -4.01
N GLU A 518 -20.10 -53.84 -5.24
CA GLU A 518 -19.47 -54.97 -5.94
C GLU A 518 -19.89 -55.05 -7.44
N PRO A 519 -19.25 -55.87 -8.32
CA PRO A 519 -18.45 -55.35 -9.44
C PRO A 519 -18.91 -55.88 -10.81
N ILE A 520 -18.42 -55.30 -11.91
CA ILE A 520 -18.42 -55.96 -13.22
C ILE A 520 -17.06 -55.77 -13.89
N LYS A 521 -16.43 -56.92 -14.20
CA LYS A 521 -15.28 -57.07 -15.09
C LYS A 521 -15.76 -56.96 -16.54
N GLU A 522 -15.01 -56.24 -17.37
CA GLU A 522 -14.74 -56.66 -18.74
C GLU A 522 -13.36 -56.14 -19.14
N GLU A 523 -12.52 -57.08 -19.53
CA GLU A 523 -11.16 -56.96 -20.06
C GLU A 523 -11.30 -56.59 -21.55
N PHE A 524 -10.58 -55.59 -22.08
CA PHE A 524 -9.74 -55.70 -23.29
C PHE A 524 -9.12 -54.37 -23.76
N ASP A 525 -7.81 -54.48 -24.00
CA ASP A 525 -6.90 -53.78 -24.93
C ASP A 525 -6.45 -52.33 -24.69
N VAL A 526 -5.29 -52.21 -24.04
CA VAL A 526 -4.50 -50.99 -23.90
C VAL A 526 -3.36 -51.03 -24.93
N THR A 527 -3.62 -50.65 -26.18
CA THR A 527 -2.64 -50.02 -27.08
C THR A 527 -3.30 -49.53 -28.37
N LYS A 528 -3.83 -48.30 -28.39
CA LYS A 528 -3.86 -47.40 -29.57
C LYS A 528 -4.55 -46.06 -29.29
N PHE A 529 -3.93 -45.00 -29.79
CA PHE A 529 -4.41 -43.61 -29.92
C PHE A 529 -4.41 -42.73 -28.66
N VAL A 530 -3.28 -42.05 -28.46
CA VAL A 530 -3.26 -40.69 -27.90
C VAL A 530 -3.94 -39.77 -28.91
N LYS A 531 -5.13 -39.27 -28.58
CA LYS A 531 -5.71 -38.07 -29.19
C LYS A 531 -6.04 -37.08 -28.08
N LYS A 532 -5.40 -35.91 -28.18
CA LYS A 532 -5.67 -34.67 -27.43
C LYS A 532 -7.17 -34.48 -27.21
N GLN A 533 -7.56 -34.19 -25.97
CA GLN A 533 -8.87 -33.61 -25.70
C GLN A 533 -8.96 -32.23 -26.35
N PRO A 534 -10.04 -31.90 -27.08
CA PRO A 534 -10.27 -30.54 -27.54
C PRO A 534 -10.75 -29.67 -26.37
N LYS A 535 -10.09 -28.51 -26.21
CA LYS A 535 -10.61 -27.37 -25.45
C LYS A 535 -12.02 -27.05 -25.97
N LYS A 536 -12.94 -26.72 -25.06
CA LYS A 536 -14.27 -26.18 -25.40
C LYS A 536 -14.12 -25.02 -26.40
N PRO A 537 -14.88 -25.00 -27.51
CA PRO A 537 -14.93 -23.83 -28.38
C PRO A 537 -15.73 -22.73 -27.68
N ILE A 538 -15.17 -21.51 -27.68
CA ILE A 538 -15.93 -20.28 -27.52
C ILE A 538 -16.94 -20.30 -28.66
N MET A 539 -18.22 -20.49 -28.34
CA MET A 539 -19.27 -20.55 -29.34
C MET A 539 -19.46 -19.13 -29.90
N SER A 540 -18.79 -18.81 -31.00
CA SER A 540 -19.09 -17.71 -31.91
C SER A 540 -20.55 -17.82 -32.32
N ASN A 541 -21.42 -17.02 -31.69
CA ASN A 541 -22.81 -16.95 -32.11
C ASN A 541 -22.89 -16.01 -33.30
N LEU A 542 -22.58 -16.53 -34.50
CA LEU A 542 -22.65 -15.81 -35.77
C LEU A 542 -23.99 -15.09 -35.98
N LEU A 543 -25.07 -15.56 -35.33
CA LEU A 543 -26.38 -14.92 -35.32
C LEU A 543 -26.38 -13.59 -34.55
N GLU A 544 -25.67 -13.50 -33.42
CA GLU A 544 -25.51 -12.28 -32.63
C GLU A 544 -24.69 -11.23 -33.37
N ILE A 545 -23.59 -11.64 -33.99
CA ILE A 545 -22.74 -10.75 -34.80
C ILE A 545 -23.57 -10.13 -35.93
N LYS A 546 -24.35 -10.95 -36.66
CA LYS A 546 -25.23 -10.46 -37.73
C LYS A 546 -26.34 -9.52 -37.23
N ALA A 547 -26.94 -9.82 -36.08
CA ALA A 547 -27.98 -8.98 -35.49
C ALA A 547 -27.39 -7.62 -35.06
N PHE A 548 -26.18 -7.61 -34.51
CA PHE A 548 -25.45 -6.41 -34.16
C PHE A 548 -25.12 -5.56 -35.40
N ILE A 549 -24.57 -6.17 -36.45
CA ILE A 549 -24.24 -5.47 -37.71
C ILE A 549 -25.49 -4.78 -38.28
N ARG A 550 -26.62 -5.50 -38.42
CA ARG A 550 -27.87 -4.91 -38.94
C ARG A 550 -28.39 -3.75 -38.11
N LYS A 551 -28.32 -3.87 -36.78
CA LYS A 551 -28.79 -2.83 -35.85
C LYS A 551 -27.92 -1.58 -35.92
N ARG A 552 -26.61 -1.72 -36.12
CA ARG A 552 -25.69 -0.58 -36.23
C ARG A 552 -25.74 0.07 -37.61
N GLN A 553 -25.92 -0.72 -38.67
CA GLN A 553 -26.18 -0.19 -40.02
C GLN A 553 -27.49 0.60 -40.07
N SER A 554 -28.55 0.17 -39.36
CA SER A 554 -29.79 0.96 -39.27
C SER A 554 -29.65 2.26 -38.48
N TRP A 555 -28.60 2.40 -37.67
CA TRP A 555 -28.21 3.65 -37.00
C TRP A 555 -27.28 4.53 -37.84
N GLY A 556 -26.95 4.11 -39.07
CA GLY A 556 -26.11 4.87 -39.99
C GLY A 556 -24.60 4.76 -39.72
N GLU A 557 -24.17 3.80 -38.90
CA GLU A 557 -22.74 3.56 -38.65
C GLU A 557 -22.07 2.91 -39.87
N THR A 558 -20.82 3.30 -40.16
CA THR A 558 -20.04 2.74 -41.27
C THR A 558 -19.55 1.32 -40.96
N GLU A 559 -19.23 0.54 -42.00
CA GLU A 559 -18.72 -0.83 -41.84
C GLU A 559 -17.45 -0.87 -40.96
N GLU A 560 -16.53 0.09 -41.12
CA GLU A 560 -15.32 0.21 -40.29
C GLU A 560 -15.65 0.42 -38.80
N MET A 561 -16.56 1.34 -38.47
CA MET A 561 -16.96 1.58 -37.08
C MET A 561 -17.58 0.34 -36.43
N ILE A 562 -18.34 -0.43 -37.21
CA ILE A 562 -18.99 -1.66 -36.72
C ILE A 562 -17.93 -2.76 -36.53
N LYS A 563 -16.97 -2.91 -37.45
CA LYS A 563 -15.85 -3.86 -37.32
C LYS A 563 -15.01 -3.56 -36.09
N GLN A 564 -14.67 -2.30 -35.85
CA GLN A 564 -13.91 -1.86 -34.67
C GLN A 564 -14.66 -2.14 -33.34
N LYS A 565 -15.99 -2.08 -33.33
CA LYS A 565 -16.79 -2.42 -32.14
C LYS A 565 -16.88 -3.92 -31.88
N LEU A 566 -16.92 -4.72 -32.95
CA LEU A 566 -17.00 -6.18 -32.86
C LEU A 566 -15.64 -6.80 -32.51
N SER A 567 -14.52 -6.22 -32.96
CA SER A 567 -13.17 -6.74 -32.69
C SER A 567 -12.81 -6.80 -31.21
N LYS A 568 -13.54 -6.07 -30.35
CA LYS A 568 -13.40 -6.16 -28.88
C LYS A 568 -13.85 -7.50 -28.30
N ASN A 569 -14.77 -8.20 -28.97
CA ASN A 569 -15.45 -9.38 -28.40
C ASN A 569 -15.49 -10.59 -29.36
N TYR A 570 -15.13 -10.41 -30.63
CA TYR A 570 -15.24 -11.43 -31.67
C TYR A 570 -14.00 -11.46 -32.55
N SER A 571 -13.64 -12.64 -33.05
CA SER A 571 -12.50 -12.82 -33.95
C SER A 571 -12.75 -12.14 -35.30
N GLN A 572 -11.68 -11.69 -35.97
CA GLN A 572 -11.77 -11.08 -37.31
C GLN A 572 -12.38 -12.06 -38.33
N GLU A 573 -12.06 -13.36 -38.22
CA GLU A 573 -12.63 -14.41 -39.08
C GLU A 573 -14.16 -14.53 -38.92
N ASP A 574 -14.68 -14.47 -37.69
CA ASP A 574 -16.12 -14.51 -37.41
C ASP A 574 -16.85 -13.26 -37.91
N ILE A 575 -16.21 -12.09 -37.78
CA ILE A 575 -16.73 -10.81 -38.27
C ILE A 575 -16.83 -10.83 -39.80
N ASP A 576 -15.77 -11.23 -40.49
CA ASP A 576 -15.73 -11.28 -41.95
C ASP A 576 -16.71 -12.31 -42.51
N LYS A 577 -16.83 -13.47 -41.86
CA LYS A 577 -17.84 -14.48 -42.18
C LYS A 577 -19.27 -13.96 -42.00
N ALA A 578 -19.53 -13.15 -40.97
CA ALA A 578 -20.83 -12.52 -40.76
C ALA A 578 -21.18 -11.52 -41.86
N TYR A 579 -20.22 -10.68 -42.28
CA TYR A 579 -20.39 -9.74 -43.39
C TYR A 579 -20.63 -10.45 -44.72
N GLU A 580 -19.87 -11.50 -45.02
CA GLU A 580 -20.04 -12.30 -46.24
C GLU A 580 -21.41 -13.00 -46.30
N GLU A 581 -21.93 -13.47 -45.16
CA GLU A 581 -23.27 -14.03 -45.12
C GLU A 581 -24.39 -12.98 -45.19
N LEU A 582 -24.16 -11.77 -44.68
CA LEU A 582 -25.10 -10.65 -44.82
C LEU A 582 -25.18 -10.14 -46.27
N LYS A 583 -24.04 -10.08 -46.99
CA LYS A 583 -24.01 -9.75 -48.43
C LYS A 583 -24.78 -10.76 -49.28
N LYS A 584 -24.89 -12.01 -48.84
CA LYS A 584 -25.62 -13.09 -49.53
C LYS A 584 -27.13 -13.08 -49.27
N GLN A 585 -27.63 -12.29 -48.32
CA GLN A 585 -29.07 -12.19 -48.05
C GLN A 585 -29.68 -11.03 -48.85
N PRO A 586 -30.68 -11.30 -49.71
CA PRO A 586 -31.36 -10.23 -50.43
C PRO A 586 -32.08 -9.31 -49.44
N LEU A 587 -31.92 -7.99 -49.63
CA LEU A 587 -32.66 -6.94 -48.93
C LEU A 587 -34.17 -7.22 -49.02
N PHE A 588 -34.75 -7.87 -48.01
CA PHE A 588 -36.19 -7.81 -47.83
C PHE A 588 -36.54 -6.37 -47.50
N ARG A 589 -37.21 -5.71 -48.45
CA ARG A 589 -37.80 -4.39 -48.25
C ARG A 589 -38.96 -4.50 -47.26
N ILE A 590 -38.81 -3.68 -46.22
CA ILE A 590 -39.76 -3.28 -45.15
C ILE A 590 -39.83 -4.25 -43.97
#